data_AF-A0A2V6C899-F1
#
_entry.id   AF-A0A2V6C899-F1
#
_cell.length_a   1.000
_cell.length_b   1.000
_cell.length_c   1.000
_cell.angle_alpha   90.00
_cell.angle_beta   90.00
_cell.angle_gamma   90.00
#
_symmetry.space_group_name_H-M   'P 1'
#
loop_
_entity.id
_entity.type
_entity.pdbx_description
1 polymer ?
#
loop_
_entity_poly.entity_id
_entity_poly.type
_entity_poly.pdbx_seq_one_letter_code
_entity_poly.pdbx_strand_id
1 'polypeptide(L)'
;MAAYLAMWGLFTAVMFIGTLRLNRALQIVFASLTILFFLLAIGDFTGASAGFKHATGYEGIFCGFSAIYAGLAQVLNELSHKIVLPLGPVTK
;
A
#
# COMPACT_ATOMS: atom_id res chain seq x y z
N MET A 1 -10.94 -6.16 -16.90
CA MET A 1 -10.83 -5.49 -15.58
C MET A 1 -9.62 -4.55 -15.51
N ALA A 2 -8.62 -4.71 -16.39
CA ALA A 2 -7.35 -4.00 -16.39
C ALA A 2 -7.44 -2.47 -16.33
N ALA A 3 -8.28 -1.83 -17.16
CA ALA A 3 -8.42 -0.37 -17.16
C ALA A 3 -8.94 0.18 -15.83
N TYR A 4 -9.85 -0.55 -15.17
CA TYR A 4 -10.35 -0.20 -13.84
C TYR A 4 -9.26 -0.29 -12.77
N LEU A 5 -8.48 -1.38 -12.79
CA LEU A 5 -7.35 -1.58 -11.86
C LEU A 5 -6.23 -0.56 -12.10
N ALA A 6 -5.96 -0.19 -13.36
CA ALA A 6 -4.98 0.82 -13.72
C ALA A 6 -5.40 2.22 -13.23
N MET A 7 -6.69 2.58 -13.35
CA MET A 7 -7.22 3.81 -12.78
C MET A 7 -7.11 3.85 -11.25
N TRP A 8 -7.38 2.74 -10.58
CA TRP A 8 -7.15 2.62 -9.13
C TRP A 8 -5.68 2.75 -8.76
N GLY A 9 -4.78 2.08 -9.50
CA GLY A 9 -3.34 2.20 -9.31
C GLY A 9 -2.84 3.64 -9.48
N LEU A 10 -3.36 4.37 -10.47
CA LEU A 10 -3.05 5.79 -10.69
C LEU A 10 -3.53 6.65 -9.51
N PHE A 11 -4.76 6.45 -9.05
CA PHE A 11 -5.29 7.15 -7.87
C PHE A 11 -4.42 6.88 -6.63
N THR A 12 -4.06 5.62 -6.37
CA THR A 12 -3.18 5.26 -5.26
C THR A 12 -1.79 5.89 -5.41
N ALA A 13 -1.24 5.95 -6.63
CA ALA A 13 0.05 6.60 -6.90
C ALA A 13 0.03 8.10 -6.58
N VAL A 14 -1.07 8.80 -6.91
CA VAL A 14 -1.24 10.20 -6.53
C VAL A 14 -1.35 10.36 -5.02
N MET A 15 -2.09 9.48 -4.34
CA MET A 15 -2.17 9.50 -2.88
C MET A 15 -0.82 9.19 -2.22
N PHE A 16 -0.02 8.31 -2.80
CA PHE A 16 1.34 8.00 -2.33
C PHE A 16 2.20 9.28 -2.24
N ILE A 17 2.11 10.17 -3.23
CA ILE A 17 2.82 11.47 -3.19
C ILE A 17 2.40 12.29 -1.97
N GLY A 18 1.11 12.27 -1.61
CA GLY A 18 0.60 12.91 -0.40
C GLY A 18 1.22 12.32 0.88
N THR A 19 1.44 11.00 0.92
CA THR A 19 2.01 10.32 2.09
C THR A 19 3.49 10.63 2.33
N LEU A 20 4.21 11.17 1.33
CA LEU A 20 5.62 11.57 1.47
C LEU A 20 5.83 12.61 2.59
N ARG A 21 4.79 13.38 2.92
CA ARG A 21 4.81 14.41 3.98
C ARG A 21 4.19 13.96 5.31
N LEU A 22 3.72 12.71 5.41
CA LEU A 22 3.04 12.21 6.61
C LEU A 22 3.99 11.34 7.46
N ASN A 23 4.05 10.05 7.15
CA ASN A 23 4.85 9.10 7.89
C ASN A 23 5.28 7.94 6.98
N ARG A 24 6.38 7.28 7.36
CA ARG A 24 6.99 6.20 6.57
C ARG A 24 6.08 4.97 6.48
N ALA A 25 5.30 4.68 7.52
CA ALA A 25 4.37 3.55 7.51
C ALA A 25 3.34 3.68 6.38
N LEU A 26 2.70 4.85 6.25
CA LEU A 26 1.75 5.12 5.17
C LEU A 26 2.42 5.14 3.79
N GLN A 27 3.68 5.60 3.68
CA GLN A 27 4.43 5.51 2.44
C GLN A 27 4.59 4.06 1.97
N ILE A 28 4.94 3.14 2.87
CA ILE A 28 5.09 1.72 2.54
C ILE A 28 3.75 1.13 2.09
N VAL A 29 2.66 1.44 2.79
CA VAL A 29 1.31 0.98 2.43
C VAL A 29 0.92 1.46 1.04
N PHE A 30 1.01 2.77 0.78
CA PHE A 30 0.60 3.32 -0.50
C PHE A 30 1.53 2.92 -1.65
N ALA A 31 2.83 2.80 -1.42
CA ALA A 31 3.77 2.31 -2.43
C ALA A 31 3.46 0.86 -2.84
N SER A 32 3.33 -0.04 -1.85
CA SER A 32 3.01 -1.45 -2.11
C SER A 32 1.63 -1.63 -2.74
N LEU A 33 0.64 -0.84 -2.31
CA LEU A 33 -0.70 -0.85 -2.90
C LEU A 33 -0.71 -0.37 -4.36
N THR A 34 0.05 0.68 -4.68
CA THR A 34 0.23 1.14 -6.07
C THR A 34 0.82 0.03 -6.92
N ILE A 35 1.90 -0.61 -6.46
CA ILE A 35 2.54 -1.73 -7.18
C ILE A 35 1.56 -2.87 -7.39
N LEU A 36 0.79 -3.24 -6.35
CA LEU A 36 -0.22 -4.29 -6.40
C LEU A 36 -1.28 -4.02 -7.48
N PHE A 37 -1.83 -2.81 -7.55
CA PHE A 37 -2.84 -2.47 -8.56
C PHE A 37 -2.29 -2.50 -9.99
N PHE A 38 -1.06 -2.03 -10.20
CA PHE A 38 -0.42 -2.12 -11.51
C PHE A 38 -0.09 -3.57 -11.90
N LEU A 39 0.39 -4.39 -10.96
CA LEU A 39 0.60 -5.82 -11.18
C LEU A 39 -0.70 -6.53 -11.55
N LEU A 40 -1.79 -6.28 -10.82
CA LEU A 40 -3.11 -6.84 -11.14
C LEU A 40 -3.60 -6.38 -12.53
N ALA A 41 -3.42 -5.10 -12.87
CA ALA A 41 -3.80 -4.57 -14.18
C ALA A 41 -3.01 -5.22 -15.33
N ILE A 42 -1.69 -5.36 -15.17
CA ILE A 42 -0.82 -6.03 -16.16
C ILE A 42 -1.18 -7.51 -16.27
N GLY A 43 -1.44 -8.17 -15.15
CA GLY A 43 -1.84 -9.59 -15.13
C GLY A 43 -3.15 -9.85 -15.86
N ASP A 44 -4.12 -8.95 -15.73
CA ASP A 44 -5.41 -9.01 -16.44
C ASP A 44 -5.25 -8.66 -17.93
N PHE A 45 -4.37 -7.70 -18.27
CA PHE A 45 -4.14 -7.28 -19.65
C PHE A 45 -3.37 -8.32 -20.47
N THR A 46 -2.35 -8.95 -19.87
CA THR A 46 -1.47 -9.91 -20.56
C THR A 46 -1.98 -11.36 -20.50
N GLY A 47 -3.07 -11.61 -19.78
CA GLY A 47 -3.54 -12.99 -19.53
C GLY A 47 -2.49 -13.83 -18.78
N ALA A 48 -1.80 -13.21 -17.81
CA ALA A 48 -0.59 -13.77 -17.23
C ALA A 48 -0.79 -15.15 -16.59
N SER A 49 0.27 -15.96 -16.64
CA SER A 49 0.32 -17.32 -16.09
C SER A 49 0.08 -17.35 -14.58
N ALA A 50 -0.29 -18.52 -14.05
CA ALA A 50 -0.55 -18.71 -12.62
C ALA A 50 0.60 -18.22 -11.73
N GLY A 51 1.86 -18.37 -12.17
CA GLY A 51 3.04 -17.90 -11.44
C GLY A 51 3.03 -16.39 -11.19
N PHE A 52 2.64 -15.59 -12.17
CA PHE A 52 2.54 -14.14 -12.01
C PHE A 52 1.42 -13.77 -11.04
N LYS A 53 0.27 -14.46 -11.11
CA LYS A 53 -0.85 -14.25 -10.17
C LYS A 53 -0.46 -14.59 -8.72
N HIS A 54 0.34 -15.63 -8.52
CA HIS A 54 0.88 -15.96 -7.19
C HIS A 54 1.84 -14.90 -6.68
N ALA A 55 2.76 -14.40 -7.52
CA ALA A 55 3.66 -13.30 -7.17
C ALA A 55 2.88 -12.03 -6.74
N THR A 56 1.88 -11.64 -7.51
CA THR A 56 0.98 -10.53 -7.18
C THR A 56 0.21 -10.79 -5.86
N GLY A 57 -0.15 -12.04 -5.58
CA GLY A 57 -0.75 -12.44 -4.30
C GLY A 57 0.18 -12.23 -3.11
N TYR A 58 1.47 -12.57 -3.24
CA TYR A 58 2.46 -12.33 -2.18
C TYR A 58 2.67 -10.83 -1.90
N GLU A 59 2.72 -10.00 -2.95
CA GLU A 59 2.73 -8.54 -2.82
C GLU A 59 1.49 -8.05 -2.04
N GLY A 60 0.31 -8.61 -2.35
CA GLY A 60 -0.94 -8.27 -1.67
C GLY A 60 -0.93 -8.62 -0.18
N ILE A 61 -0.33 -9.76 0.19
CA ILE A 61 -0.15 -10.16 1.58
C ILE A 61 0.76 -9.16 2.32
N PHE A 62 1.89 -8.78 1.71
CA PHE A 62 2.79 -7.77 2.27
C PHE A 62 2.10 -6.41 2.45
N CYS A 63 1.39 -5.95 1.42
CA CYS A 63 0.59 -4.74 1.46
C CYS A 63 -0.44 -4.78 2.60
N GLY A 64 -1.18 -5.90 2.74
CA GLY A 64 -2.18 -6.09 3.78
C GLY A 64 -1.60 -6.02 5.20
N PHE A 65 -0.50 -6.72 5.45
CA PHE A 65 0.18 -6.66 6.75
C PHE A 65 0.73 -5.26 7.07
N SER A 66 1.28 -4.56 6.07
CA SER A 66 1.74 -3.19 6.27
C SER A 66 0.60 -2.24 6.64
N ALA A 67 -0.58 -2.42 6.04
CA ALA A 67 -1.77 -1.62 6.33
C ALA A 67 -2.32 -1.92 7.73
N ILE A 68 -2.34 -3.20 8.14
CA ILE A 68 -2.72 -3.62 9.49
C ILE A 68 -1.80 -2.94 10.51
N TYR A 69 -0.48 -2.99 10.30
CA TYR A 69 0.48 -2.34 11.18
C TYR A 69 0.25 -0.83 11.27
N ALA A 70 0.12 -0.14 10.12
CA ALA A 70 -0.07 1.30 10.09
C ALA A 70 -1.37 1.72 10.80
N GLY A 71 -2.47 1.00 10.57
CA GLY A 71 -3.75 1.25 11.23
C GLY A 71 -3.71 1.02 12.74
N LEU A 72 -3.14 -0.11 13.17
CA LEU A 72 -2.97 -0.42 14.60
C LEU A 72 -2.09 0.61 15.29
N ALA A 73 -0.96 0.97 14.68
CA ALA A 73 -0.04 1.96 15.23
C ALA A 73 -0.70 3.33 15.34
N GLN A 74 -1.52 3.74 14.37
CA GLN A 74 -2.25 5.00 14.43
C GLN A 74 -3.28 5.00 15.57
N VAL A 75 -4.13 3.97 15.65
CA VAL A 75 -5.14 3.85 16.72
C VAL A 75 -4.50 3.77 18.10
N LEU A 76 -3.47 2.94 18.29
CA LEU A 76 -2.83 2.77 19.58
C LEU A 76 -2.11 4.03 20.05
N ASN A 77 -1.46 4.75 19.14
CA ASN A 77 -0.78 6.01 19.48
C ASN A 77 -1.78 7.11 19.85
N GLU A 78 -2.91 7.20 19.13
CA GLU A 78 -3.98 8.15 19.44
C GLU A 78 -4.62 7.84 20.80
N LEU A 79 -4.96 6.57 21.07
CA LEU A 79 -5.57 6.16 22.35
C LEU A 79 -4.63 6.30 23.55
N SER A 80 -3.34 6.06 23.35
CA SER A 80 -2.35 6.09 24.43
C SER A 80 -1.75 7.48 24.68
N HIS A 81 -2.09 8.47 23.85
CA HIS A 81 -1.48 9.82 23.84
C HIS A 81 0.06 9.82 23.86
N LYS A 82 0.68 8.73 23.40
CA LYS A 82 2.14 8.54 23.34
C LYS A 82 2.47 7.60 22.20
N ILE A 83 3.71 7.66 21.71
CA ILE A 83 4.18 6.77 20.63
C ILE A 83 4.42 5.37 21.22
N VAL A 84 3.44 4.48 21.07
CA VAL A 84 3.54 3.05 21.42
C VAL A 84 4.17 2.27 20.27
N LEU A 85 3.75 2.56 19.04
CA LEU A 85 4.30 1.96 17.82
C LEU A 85 4.82 3.06 16.87
N PRO A 86 6.06 2.97 16.40
CA PRO A 86 6.64 4.01 15.55
C PRO A 86 6.01 3.99 14.15
N LEU A 87 5.36 5.10 13.78
CA LEU A 87 4.89 5.35 12.41
C LEU A 87 5.98 5.94 11.51
N GLY A 88 7.08 6.41 12.11
CA GLY A 88 8.17 7.11 11.40
C GLY A 88 7.70 8.43 10.80
N PRO A 89 7.26 9.41 11.62
CA PRO A 89 6.87 10.73 11.11
C PRO A 89 8.01 11.36 10.32
N VAL A 90 7.70 11.88 9.14
CA VAL A 90 8.69 12.59 8.32
C VAL A 90 8.66 14.05 8.75
N THR A 91 9.41 14.36 9.81
CA THR A 91 9.61 15.74 10.26
C THR A 91 10.42 16.49 9.19
N LYS A 92 9.96 17.70 8.84
CA LYS A 92 10.71 18.65 8.01
C LYS A 92 12.01 19.08 8.67
#